data_AF-A0A6J0SIU0-F1
#
_entry.id   AF-A0A6J0SIU0-F1
#
_cell.length_a   1.000
_cell.length_b   1.000
_cell.length_c   1.000
_cell.angle_alpha   90.00
_cell.angle_beta   90.00
_cell.angle_gamma   90.00
#
_symmetry.space_group_name_H-M   'P 1'
#
loop_
_entity.id
_entity.type
_entity.pdbx_description
1 polymer ?
#
loop_
_entity_poly.entity_id
_entity_poly.type
_entity_poly.pdbx_seq_one_letter_code
_entity_poly.pdbx_strand_id
1 'polypeptide(L)'
;MHSKPVSQRFGLMLEAFCRGCGMYLKHLNRQVEAMEKLINLTDILKQEKKDETQKMQMKFLVEQMRRPDYMEALQGFICPLNPVHQLGNL
;
A
#
# COMPACT_ATOMS: atom_id res chain seq x y z
N MET A 1 -2.47 14.61 2.65
CA MET A 1 -2.83 15.15 1.32
C MET A 1 -4.34 15.22 1.07
N HIS A 2 -5.14 14.23 1.48
CA HIS A 2 -6.59 14.20 1.24
C HIS A 2 -7.39 15.35 1.93
N SER A 3 -6.90 15.87 3.06
CA SER A 3 -7.52 17.00 3.76
C SER A 3 -7.11 18.34 3.12
N LYS A 4 -8.07 19.01 2.45
CA LYS A 4 -7.84 20.26 1.69
C LYS A 4 -7.19 21.38 2.53
N PRO A 5 -7.63 21.69 3.77
CA PRO A 5 -7.10 22.82 4.54
C PRO A 5 -5.59 22.75 4.81
N VAL A 6 -5.02 21.55 4.88
CA VAL A 6 -3.59 21.34 5.16
C VAL A 6 -2.81 20.81 3.96
N SER A 7 -3.49 20.53 2.85
CA SER A 7 -2.93 19.88 1.67
C SER A 7 -1.74 20.64 1.08
N GLN A 8 -1.84 21.97 0.96
CA GLN A 8 -0.76 22.79 0.40
C GLN A 8 0.48 22.77 1.30
N ARG A 9 0.31 23.04 2.60
CA ARG A 9 1.44 23.08 3.56
C ARG A 9 2.15 21.73 3.63
N PHE A 10 1.40 20.63 3.75
CA PHE A 10 1.98 19.29 3.86
C PHE A 10 2.53 18.82 2.51
N GLY A 11 1.90 19.20 1.39
CA GLY A 11 2.39 18.90 0.05
C GLY A 11 3.76 19.52 -0.23
N LEU A 12 3.93 20.82 0.05
CA LEU A 12 5.21 21.50 -0.11
C LEU A 12 6.30 20.92 0.80
N MET A 13 5.94 20.55 2.04
CA MET A 13 6.86 19.92 2.99
C MET A 13 7.30 18.52 2.50
N LEU A 14 6.35 17.71 2.01
CA LEU A 14 6.65 16.40 1.44
C LEU A 14 7.47 16.51 0.15
N GLU A 15 7.20 17.49 -0.70
CA GLU A 15 7.98 17.74 -1.91
C GLU A 15 9.45 18.01 -1.58
N ALA A 16 9.71 18.94 -0.66
CA ALA A 16 11.07 19.25 -0.21
C ALA A 16 11.76 18.02 0.39
N PHE A 17 11.05 17.23 1.21
CA PHE A 17 11.57 15.99 1.78
C PHE A 17 11.91 14.95 0.71
N CYS A 18 11.02 14.69 -0.25
CA CYS A 18 11.24 13.72 -1.33
C CYS A 18 12.42 14.11 -2.23
N ARG A 19 12.65 15.42 -2.43
CA ARG A 19 13.84 15.91 -3.16
C ARG A 19 15.14 15.71 -2.36
N GLY A 20 15.07 15.70 -1.02
CA GLY A 20 16.23 15.61 -0.13
C GLY A 20 16.56 14.21 0.41
N CYS A 21 15.62 13.26 0.42
CA CYS A 21 15.79 11.95 1.07
C CYS A 21 16.55 10.91 0.23
N GLY A 22 17.00 11.29 -0.97
CA GLY A 22 17.87 10.47 -1.83
C GLY A 22 17.27 9.11 -2.17
N MET A 23 18.07 8.05 -2.01
CA MET A 23 17.65 6.68 -2.34
C MET A 23 16.49 6.17 -1.48
N TYR A 24 16.24 6.78 -0.31
CA TYR A 24 15.12 6.41 0.55
C TYR A 24 13.76 6.62 -0.16
N LEU A 25 13.69 7.55 -1.11
CA LEU A 25 12.50 7.76 -1.93
C LEU A 25 12.06 6.47 -2.67
N LYS A 26 13.00 5.64 -3.11
CA LYS A 26 12.65 4.36 -3.77
C LYS A 26 11.95 3.40 -2.80
N HIS A 27 12.37 3.37 -1.54
CA HIS A 27 11.71 2.57 -0.52
C HIS A 27 10.32 3.11 -0.19
N LEU A 28 10.17 4.43 -0.09
CA LEU A 28 8.87 5.08 0.11
C LEU A 28 7.90 4.78 -1.05
N ASN A 29 8.35 4.85 -2.30
CA ASN A 29 7.51 4.52 -3.45
C ASN A 29 7.02 3.07 -3.39
N ARG A 30 7.90 2.11 -3.05
CA ARG A 30 7.48 0.70 -2.88
C ARG A 30 6.47 0.53 -1.74
N GLN A 31 6.64 1.26 -0.63
CA GLN A 31 5.64 1.27 0.45
C GLN A 31 4.30 1.82 -0.03
N VAL A 32 4.29 2.92 -0.80
CA VAL A 32 3.07 3.51 -1.35
C VAL A 32 2.36 2.54 -2.30
N GLU A 33 3.08 1.91 -3.22
CA GLU A 33 2.54 0.89 -4.14
C GLU A 33 1.92 -0.29 -3.38
N ALA A 34 2.61 -0.80 -2.36
CA ALA A 34 2.09 -1.88 -1.51
C ALA A 34 0.78 -1.47 -0.82
N MET A 35 0.75 -0.27 -0.23
CA MET A 35 -0.45 0.24 0.44
C MET A 35 -1.60 0.48 -0.52
N GLU A 36 -1.33 0.96 -1.74
CA GLU A 36 -2.36 1.18 -2.77
C GLU A 36 -3.02 -0.15 -3.20
N LYS A 37 -2.22 -1.21 -3.38
CA LYS A 37 -2.75 -2.56 -3.64
C LYS A 37 -3.64 -3.05 -2.50
N LEU A 38 -3.22 -2.86 -1.25
CA LEU A 38 -4.01 -3.26 -0.07
C LEU A 38 -5.31 -2.45 0.04
N ILE A 39 -5.27 -1.14 -0.17
CA ILE A 39 -6.45 -0.27 -0.14
C ILE A 39 -7.47 -0.76 -1.18
N ASN A 40 -7.05 -0.88 -2.44
CA ASN A 40 -7.91 -1.32 -3.54
C ASN A 40 -8.53 -2.70 -3.27
N LEU A 41 -7.73 -3.67 -2.80
CA LEU A 41 -8.20 -5.01 -2.46
C LEU A 41 -9.25 -4.97 -1.33
N THR A 42 -9.00 -4.18 -0.28
CA THR A 42 -9.95 -4.04 0.82
C THR A 42 -11.21 -3.29 0.43
N ASP A 43 -11.12 -2.34 -0.51
CA ASP A 43 -12.28 -1.60 -1.02
C ASP A 43 -13.19 -2.51 -1.84
N ILE A 44 -12.62 -3.36 -2.72
CA ILE A 44 -13.39 -4.39 -3.44
C ILE A 44 -14.08 -5.33 -2.45
N LEU A 45 -13.37 -5.78 -1.41
CA LEU A 45 -13.94 -6.65 -0.38
C LEU A 45 -15.10 -5.98 0.37
N LYS A 46 -14.98 -4.70 0.70
CA LYS A 46 -15.99 -3.92 1.46
C LYS A 46 -17.18 -3.48 0.64
N GLN A 47 -17.00 -3.24 -0.66
CA GLN A 47 -18.02 -2.66 -1.52
C GLN A 47 -18.69 -3.73 -2.40
N GLU A 48 -17.89 -4.51 -3.13
CA GLU A 48 -18.41 -5.46 -4.12
C GLU A 48 -18.69 -6.84 -3.54
N LYS A 49 -17.87 -7.27 -2.56
CA LYS A 49 -17.96 -8.61 -1.96
C LYS A 49 -18.62 -8.64 -0.59
N LYS A 50 -19.23 -7.53 -0.18
CA LYS A 50 -19.77 -7.34 1.18
C LYS A 50 -20.78 -8.41 1.61
N ASP A 51 -21.67 -8.79 0.70
CA ASP A 51 -22.79 -9.70 0.99
C ASP A 51 -22.43 -11.18 0.73
N GLU A 52 -21.21 -11.45 0.26
CA GLU A 52 -20.73 -12.82 0.08
C GLU A 52 -20.35 -13.47 1.41
N THR A 53 -20.45 -14.80 1.47
CA THR A 53 -19.99 -15.55 2.64
C THR A 53 -18.49 -15.37 2.89
N GLN A 54 -18.05 -15.45 4.15
CA GLN A 54 -16.63 -15.37 4.51
C GLN A 54 -15.76 -16.34 3.69
N LYS A 55 -16.28 -17.55 3.38
CA LYS A 55 -15.57 -18.54 2.55
C LYS A 55 -15.30 -18.03 1.13
N MET A 56 -16.26 -17.35 0.50
CA MET A 56 -16.07 -16.76 -0.83
C MET A 56 -15.13 -15.56 -0.79
N GLN A 57 -15.27 -14.67 0.21
CA GLN A 57 -14.36 -13.54 0.40
C GLN A 57 -12.91 -14.00 0.60
N MET A 58 -12.68 -15.04 1.42
CA MET A 58 -11.34 -15.59 1.63
C MET A 58 -10.79 -16.24 0.35
N LYS A 59 -11.62 -16.92 -0.43
CA LYS A 59 -11.20 -17.48 -1.72
C LYS A 59 -10.75 -16.37 -2.68
N PHE A 60 -11.53 -15.30 -2.79
CA PHE A 60 -11.20 -14.13 -3.61
C PHE A 60 -9.89 -13.46 -3.14
N LEU A 61 -9.72 -13.25 -1.83
CA LEU A 61 -8.50 -12.69 -1.25
C LEU A 61 -7.26 -13.49 -1.65
N VAL A 62 -7.30 -14.81 -1.47
CA VAL A 62 -6.19 -15.70 -1.83
C VAL A 62 -5.89 -15.65 -3.32
N GLU A 63 -6.93 -15.63 -4.16
CA GLU A 63 -6.77 -15.52 -5.62
C GLU A 63 -6.15 -14.19 -6.05
N GLN A 64 -6.57 -13.06 -5.46
CA GLN A 64 -5.99 -11.75 -5.76
C GLN A 64 -4.53 -11.64 -5.29
N MET A 65 -4.22 -12.10 -4.08
CA MET A 65 -2.87 -12.04 -3.53
C MET A 65 -1.87 -12.89 -4.33
N ARG A 66 -2.33 -13.93 -5.03
CA ARG A 66 -1.48 -14.77 -5.91
C ARG A 66 -1.16 -14.14 -7.26
N ARG A 67 -1.81 -13.04 -7.62
CA ARG A 67 -1.54 -12.39 -8.91
C ARG A 67 -0.12 -11.82 -8.93
N PRO A 68 0.60 -11.89 -10.06
CA PRO A 68 1.98 -11.43 -10.16
C PRO A 68 2.16 -9.97 -9.71
N ASP A 69 1.21 -9.10 -10.09
CA ASP A 69 1.24 -7.68 -9.75
C ASP A 69 1.04 -7.39 -8.26
N TYR A 70 0.37 -8.28 -7.52
CA TYR A 70 0.23 -8.19 -6.07
C TYR A 70 1.45 -8.79 -5.36
N MET A 71 1.96 -9.93 -5.84
CA MET A 71 3.15 -10.57 -5.29
C MET A 71 4.39 -9.67 -5.39
N GLU A 72 4.56 -8.98 -6.51
CA GLU A 72 5.68 -8.05 -6.72
C GLU A 72 5.59 -6.81 -5.80
N ALA A 73 4.39 -6.25 -5.65
CA ALA A 73 4.17 -5.05 -4.86
C ALA A 73 4.20 -5.30 -3.35
N LEU A 74 3.68 -6.45 -2.88
CA LEU A 74 3.48 -6.73 -1.46
C LEU A 74 4.62 -7.53 -0.79
N GLN A 75 5.71 -7.80 -1.50
CA GLN A 75 6.87 -8.53 -0.97
C GLN A 75 8.16 -7.73 -1.07
N GLY A 76 9.09 -8.00 -0.15
CA GLY A 76 10.45 -7.48 -0.21
C GLY A 76 10.56 -5.97 0.00
N PHE A 77 9.67 -5.34 0.77
CA PHE A 77 9.69 -3.88 1.03
C PHE A 77 9.86 -3.56 2.53
N ILE A 78 10.24 -2.33 2.85
CA ILE A 78 10.47 -1.89 4.23
C ILE A 78 9.13 -1.70 4.95
N CYS A 79 9.00 -2.22 6.16
CA CYS A 79 7.79 -2.07 6.97
C CYS A 79 7.50 -0.59 7.29
N PRO A 80 6.33 -0.04 6.92
CA PRO A 80 5.98 1.34 7.21
C PRO A 80 5.86 1.65 8.70
N LEU A 81 5.58 0.65 9.55
CA LEU A 81 5.46 0.81 11.01
C LEU A 81 6.83 0.90 11.70
N ASN A 82 7.84 0.22 11.15
CA ASN A 82 9.21 0.27 11.66
C ASN A 82 10.20 0.01 10.53
N PRO A 83 10.97 1.02 10.08
CA PRO A 83 11.82 0.92 8.91
C PRO A 83 13.04 0.00 9.09
N VAL A 84 13.31 -0.47 10.32
CA VAL A 84 14.35 -1.48 10.60
C VAL A 84 13.93 -2.86 10.10
N HIS A 85 12.63 -3.10 9.93
CA HIS A 85 12.11 -4.39 9.50
C HIS A 85 11.85 -4.41 7.99
N GLN A 86 12.39 -5.45 7.33
CA GLN A 86 12.06 -5.78 5.95
C GLN A 86 10.97 -6.85 5.94
N LEU A 87 9.92 -6.62 5.17
CA LEU A 87 8.88 -7.60 4.90
C LEU A 87 9.37 -8.47 3.74
N GLY A 88 9.57 -9.76 4.01
CA GLY A 88 10.09 -10.74 3.05
C GLY A 88 9.00 -11.22 2.08
N ASN A 89 8.94 -12.54 1.88
CA ASN A 89 7.92 -13.17 1.05
C ASN A 89 6.61 -13.35 1.84
N LEU A 90 5.47 -13.30 1.13
CA LEU A 90 4.13 -13.64 1.65
C LEU A 90 3.91 -15.15 1.65
#